data_AF-A0A7C8QZ92-F1
#
_entry.id   AF-A0A7C8QZ92-F1
#
_cell.length_a   1.000
_cell.length_b   1.000
_cell.length_c   1.000
_cell.angle_alpha   90.00
_cell.angle_beta   90.00
_cell.angle_gamma   90.00
#
_symmetry.space_group_name_H-M   'P 1'
#
loop_
_entity.id
_entity.type
_entity.pdbx_description
1 polymer ?
#
loop_
_entity_poly.entity_id
_entity_poly.type
_entity_poly.pdbx_seq_one_letter_code
_entity_poly.pdbx_strand_id
1 'polypeptide(L)'
;MSLPSAAYFILGSYGNYQYSIGRAPAEDKSLNPKQVYLLRPSAVGMTPWVLLRTPRGYVFKIKDAPIGIVDDAVVAILNPNLTHYVVWDLEPVPGEQDRFREFAEEEERYSRPVDGNQRDYDSERNRDDDRQGLFGYGKREKKFCS
;
A
#
# COMPACT_ATOMS: atom_id res chain seq x y z
N MET A 1 -8.31 14.99 19.12
CA MET A 1 -6.96 14.74 19.67
C MET A 1 -6.13 13.99 18.63
N SER A 2 -4.81 13.97 18.76
CA SER A 2 -3.88 13.22 17.90
C SER A 2 -3.19 12.11 18.69
N LEU A 3 -3.12 10.88 18.16
CA LEU A 3 -2.40 9.79 18.81
C LEU A 3 -0.88 10.04 18.87
N PRO A 4 -0.18 9.67 19.96
CA PRO A 4 1.28 9.62 19.98
C PRO A 4 1.82 8.45 19.13
N SER A 5 3.12 8.48 18.81
CA SER A 5 3.80 7.32 18.19
C SER A 5 3.95 6.20 19.23
N ALA A 6 3.25 5.09 19.07
CA ALA A 6 3.24 3.98 20.04
C ALA A 6 2.77 2.67 19.39
N ALA A 7 2.74 1.60 20.20
CA ALA A 7 2.12 0.33 19.84
C ALA A 7 0.63 0.33 20.21
N TYR A 8 -0.22 -0.19 19.32
CA TYR A 8 -1.68 -0.21 19.45
C TYR A 8 -2.26 -1.56 19.01
N PHE A 9 -3.44 -1.91 19.51
CA PHE A 9 -4.28 -2.96 18.93
C PHE A 9 -5.43 -2.29 18.18
N ILE A 10 -5.51 -2.50 16.87
CA ILE A 10 -6.58 -1.93 16.04
C ILE A 10 -7.74 -2.92 15.97
N LEU A 11 -8.94 -2.44 16.26
CA LEU A 11 -10.18 -3.21 16.20
C LEU A 11 -11.10 -2.62 15.13
N GLY A 12 -11.55 -3.46 14.21
CA GLY A 12 -12.64 -3.15 13.27
C GLY A 12 -13.98 -3.65 13.82
N SER A 13 -15.09 -3.08 13.34
CA SER A 13 -16.44 -3.57 13.62
C SER A 13 -17.20 -3.86 12.33
N TYR A 14 -17.92 -4.98 12.31
CA TYR A 14 -18.81 -5.34 11.20
C TYR A 14 -20.09 -5.97 11.78
N GLY A 15 -21.21 -5.26 11.61
CA GLY A 15 -22.42 -5.55 12.38
C GLY A 15 -22.16 -5.51 13.89
N ASN A 16 -22.66 -6.51 14.61
CA ASN A 16 -22.51 -6.62 16.06
C ASN A 16 -21.18 -7.28 16.51
N TYR A 17 -20.25 -7.56 15.58
CA TYR A 17 -18.99 -8.23 15.88
C TYR A 17 -17.80 -7.28 15.77
N GLN A 18 -16.93 -7.31 16.78
CA GLN A 18 -15.59 -6.74 16.72
C GLN A 18 -14.60 -7.77 16.15
N TYR A 19 -13.60 -7.27 15.43
CA TYR A 19 -12.51 -8.03 14.82
C TYR A 19 -11.20 -7.34 15.11
N SER A 20 -10.11 -8.08 15.28
CA SER A 20 -8.78 -7.45 15.27
C SER A 20 -8.35 -7.25 13.82
N ILE A 21 -7.89 -6.05 13.47
CA ILE A 21 -7.31 -5.81 12.15
C ILE A 21 -5.87 -6.30 12.18
N GLY A 22 -5.45 -7.15 11.23
CA GLY A 22 -4.11 -7.72 11.29
C GLY A 22 -3.67 -8.55 10.08
N ARG A 23 -2.51 -9.19 10.21
CA ARG A 23 -1.94 -10.12 9.22
C ARG A 23 -2.10 -11.57 9.70
N ALA A 24 -2.22 -12.52 8.78
CA ALA A 24 -2.36 -13.93 9.13
C ALA A 24 -1.17 -14.43 10.01
N PRO A 25 -1.38 -15.38 10.95
CA PRO A 25 -0.29 -15.90 11.78
C PRO A 25 0.79 -16.61 10.98
N ALA A 26 0.39 -17.35 9.94
CA ALA A 26 1.27 -17.97 8.95
C ALA A 26 1.09 -17.31 7.58
N GLU A 27 2.19 -17.01 6.91
CA GLU A 27 2.26 -16.31 5.63
C GLU A 27 3.38 -16.96 4.78
N ASP A 28 3.32 -16.83 3.46
CA ASP A 28 4.40 -17.29 2.58
C ASP A 28 5.63 -16.38 2.66
N LYS A 29 6.79 -16.92 2.27
CA LYS A 29 8.10 -16.25 2.41
C LYS A 29 8.44 -15.23 1.30
N SER A 30 7.56 -14.98 0.32
CA SER A 30 7.83 -13.97 -0.71
C SER A 30 7.77 -12.56 -0.14
N LEU A 31 8.50 -11.62 -0.76
CA LEU A 31 8.45 -10.18 -0.45
C LEU A 31 7.27 -9.46 -1.16
N ASN A 32 6.31 -10.22 -1.71
CA ASN A 32 5.08 -9.66 -2.25
C ASN A 32 4.26 -9.01 -1.10
N PRO A 33 3.48 -7.94 -1.38
CA PRO A 33 2.61 -7.33 -0.37
C PRO A 33 1.70 -8.36 0.32
N LYS A 34 1.52 -8.24 1.64
CA LYS A 34 0.69 -9.17 2.43
C LYS A 34 -0.61 -8.49 2.82
N GLN A 35 -1.74 -9.10 2.47
CA GLN A 35 -3.06 -8.55 2.77
C GLN A 35 -3.30 -8.37 4.28
N VAL A 36 -3.93 -7.26 4.63
CA VAL A 36 -4.45 -6.99 5.97
C VAL A 36 -5.91 -7.45 6.01
N TYR A 37 -6.30 -8.12 7.10
CA TYR A 37 -7.59 -8.80 7.25
C TYR A 37 -8.33 -8.38 8.52
N LEU A 38 -9.65 -8.54 8.51
CA LEU A 38 -10.45 -8.63 9.73
C LEU A 38 -10.31 -10.05 10.33
N LEU A 39 -9.55 -10.16 11.42
CA LEU A 39 -9.28 -11.42 12.12
C LEU A 39 -10.24 -11.60 13.30
N ARG A 40 -10.72 -12.83 13.52
CA ARG A 40 -11.58 -13.16 14.67
C ARG A 40 -10.83 -12.91 15.99
N PRO A 41 -11.43 -12.21 16.98
CA PRO A 41 -10.77 -11.93 18.25
C PRO A 41 -10.28 -13.19 18.94
N SER A 42 -8.96 -13.27 19.11
CA SER A 42 -8.24 -14.35 19.77
C SER A 42 -6.83 -13.85 20.08
N ALA A 43 -6.17 -14.40 21.10
CA ALA A 43 -4.80 -14.00 21.45
C ALA A 43 -3.79 -14.19 20.29
N VAL A 44 -4.06 -15.12 19.37
CA VAL A 44 -3.26 -15.39 18.16
C VAL A 44 -3.63 -14.44 16.99
N GLY A 45 -4.85 -13.90 16.97
CA GLY A 45 -5.32 -12.96 15.95
C GLY A 45 -4.97 -11.50 16.25
N MET A 46 -4.78 -11.12 17.52
CA MET A 46 -4.42 -9.75 17.90
C MET A 46 -2.95 -9.46 17.61
N THR A 47 -2.69 -8.92 16.41
CA THR A 47 -1.35 -8.43 16.04
C THR A 47 -1.18 -6.99 16.53
N PRO A 48 -0.10 -6.66 17.26
CA PRO A 48 0.19 -5.27 17.59
C PRO A 48 0.63 -4.49 16.35
N TRP A 49 0.07 -3.29 16.22
CA TRP A 49 0.46 -2.29 15.24
C TRP A 49 1.41 -1.28 15.85
N VAL A 50 2.33 -0.73 15.07
CA VAL A 50 3.11 0.45 15.46
C VAL A 50 2.66 1.62 14.60
N LEU A 51 2.09 2.64 15.24
CA LEU A 51 1.74 3.90 14.58
C LEU A 51 2.93 4.86 14.76
N LEU A 52 3.47 5.34 13.65
CA LEU A 52 4.53 6.35 13.63
C LEU A 52 3.95 7.68 13.16
N ARG A 53 3.80 8.64 14.07
CA ARG A 53 3.40 10.00 13.73
C ARG A 53 4.54 10.70 12.99
N THR A 54 4.19 11.35 11.89
CA THR A 54 5.07 12.16 11.03
C THR A 54 4.53 13.60 10.93
N PRO A 55 5.25 14.54 10.29
CA PRO A 55 4.71 15.87 9.98
C PRO A 55 3.51 15.89 9.01
N ARG A 56 3.23 14.79 8.30
CA ARG A 56 2.15 14.69 7.28
C ARG A 56 0.94 13.86 7.72
N GLY A 57 1.01 13.17 8.86
CA GLY A 57 0.05 12.14 9.24
C GLY A 57 0.76 10.93 9.86
N TYR A 58 0.19 9.73 9.72
CA TYR A 58 0.65 8.52 10.38
C TYR A 58 1.12 7.46 9.38
N VAL A 59 2.28 6.85 9.67
CA VAL A 59 2.69 5.60 9.01
C VAL A 59 2.32 4.43 9.92
N PHE A 60 1.36 3.63 9.47
CA PHE A 60 0.91 2.42 10.14
C PHE A 60 1.84 1.25 9.77
N LYS A 61 2.34 0.52 10.77
CA LYS A 61 3.17 -0.68 10.59
C LYS A 61 2.57 -1.91 11.28
N ILE A 62 2.73 -3.07 10.64
CA ILE A 62 2.35 -4.37 11.19
C ILE A 62 3.36 -5.47 10.83
N LYS A 63 3.91 -6.14 11.85
CA LYS A 63 5.12 -6.98 11.76
C LYS A 63 6.24 -6.22 11.00
N ASP A 64 6.58 -5.04 11.52
CA ASP A 64 7.59 -4.05 11.06
C ASP A 64 7.43 -3.45 9.66
N ALA A 65 6.63 -4.06 8.79
CA ALA A 65 6.28 -3.56 7.46
C ALA A 65 5.23 -2.44 7.52
N PRO A 66 5.42 -1.30 6.81
CA PRO A 66 4.40 -0.27 6.66
C PRO A 66 3.27 -0.72 5.74
N ILE A 67 2.08 -0.13 5.84
CA ILE A 67 0.96 -0.43 4.93
C ILE A 67 0.80 0.57 3.79
N GLY A 68 0.29 0.07 2.66
CA GLY A 68 -0.17 0.84 1.52
C GLY A 68 -1.48 0.25 0.96
N ILE A 69 -1.89 0.73 -0.21
CA ILE A 69 -3.08 0.24 -0.93
C ILE A 69 -2.61 -0.33 -2.28
N VAL A 70 -3.09 -1.52 -2.63
CA VAL A 70 -2.88 -2.17 -3.93
C VAL A 70 -4.19 -2.83 -4.34
N ASP A 71 -4.66 -2.59 -5.57
CA ASP A 71 -5.92 -3.14 -6.11
C ASP A 71 -7.10 -2.99 -5.14
N ASP A 72 -7.29 -1.75 -4.64
CA ASP A 72 -8.28 -1.34 -3.62
C ASP A 72 -8.20 -2.06 -2.26
N ALA A 73 -7.16 -2.87 -2.02
CA ALA A 73 -6.94 -3.60 -0.77
C ALA A 73 -5.80 -3.01 0.08
N VAL A 74 -6.00 -2.94 1.40
CA VAL A 74 -4.94 -2.56 2.35
C VAL A 74 -3.95 -3.71 2.52
N VAL A 75 -2.67 -3.44 2.27
CA VAL A 75 -1.59 -4.42 2.24
C VAL A 75 -0.36 -3.93 3.01
N ALA A 76 0.32 -4.84 3.70
CA ALA A 76 1.63 -4.58 4.29
C ALA A 76 2.74 -4.75 3.25
N ILE A 77 3.56 -3.72 3.10
CA ILE A 77 4.60 -3.59 2.08
C ILE A 77 5.90 -4.20 2.58
N LEU A 78 6.24 -5.39 2.07
CA LEU A 78 7.50 -6.06 2.43
C LEU A 78 8.70 -5.61 1.57
N ASN A 79 8.46 -4.97 0.42
CA ASN A 79 9.50 -4.43 -0.45
C ASN A 79 9.13 -3.02 -0.95
N PRO A 80 9.64 -1.95 -0.31
CA PRO A 80 9.29 -0.57 -0.67
C PRO A 80 9.82 -0.13 -2.04
N ASN A 81 10.66 -0.94 -2.70
CA ASN A 81 11.15 -0.68 -4.05
C ASN A 81 10.19 -1.17 -5.15
N LEU A 82 9.16 -1.96 -4.79
CA LEU A 82 8.15 -2.49 -5.72
C LEU A 82 6.75 -1.92 -5.47
N THR A 83 6.51 -1.33 -4.31
CA THR A 83 5.21 -0.78 -3.91
C THR A 83 5.43 0.29 -2.86
N HIS A 84 4.78 1.44 -2.98
CA HIS A 84 4.88 2.50 -1.98
C HIS A 84 3.93 2.25 -0.81
N TYR A 85 4.31 2.73 0.37
CA TYR A 85 3.42 2.78 1.54
C TYR A 85 2.63 4.10 1.53
N VAL A 86 1.54 4.14 2.28
CA VAL A 86 0.64 5.31 2.37
C VAL A 86 0.83 6.01 3.71
N VAL A 87 0.72 7.35 3.70
CA VAL A 87 0.57 8.17 4.92
C VAL A 87 -0.92 8.35 5.19
N TRP A 88 -1.33 8.20 6.45
CA TRP A 88 -2.74 8.13 6.85
C TRP A 88 -3.09 9.30 7.78
N ASP A 89 -4.15 10.02 7.46
CA ASP A 89 -4.79 10.97 8.37
C ASP A 89 -5.78 10.24 9.29
N LEU A 90 -5.91 10.75 10.53
CA LEU A 90 -6.74 10.15 11.58
C LEU A 90 -7.65 11.20 12.21
N GLU A 91 -8.94 11.16 11.87
CA GLU A 91 -9.97 11.98 12.49
C GLU A 91 -10.57 11.26 13.70
N PRO A 92 -10.55 11.82 14.92
CA PRO A 92 -11.24 11.23 16.07
C PRO A 92 -12.75 11.35 15.92
N VAL A 93 -13.51 10.28 16.20
CA VAL A 93 -14.97 10.31 16.10
C VAL A 93 -15.57 11.12 17.28
N PRO A 94 -16.35 12.18 17.03
CA PRO A 94 -16.89 13.01 18.11
C PRO A 94 -17.77 12.23 19.09
N GLY A 95 -17.44 12.29 20.38
CA GLY A 95 -18.17 11.61 21.45
C GLY A 95 -17.76 10.15 21.72
N GLU A 96 -16.89 9.56 20.90
CA GLU A 96 -16.38 8.20 21.10
C GLU A 96 -14.89 8.22 21.50
N GLN A 97 -14.55 7.58 22.63
CA GLN A 97 -13.16 7.47 23.06
C GLN A 97 -12.42 6.42 22.20
N ASP A 98 -11.17 6.71 21.85
CA ASP A 98 -10.24 5.82 21.14
C ASP A 98 -10.72 5.30 19.76
N ARG A 99 -11.81 5.86 19.23
CA ARG A 99 -12.31 5.61 17.88
C ARG A 99 -11.88 6.71 16.91
N PHE A 100 -11.34 6.29 15.77
CA PHE A 100 -10.88 7.17 14.70
C PHE A 100 -11.49 6.74 13.36
N ARG A 101 -11.43 7.65 12.38
CA ARG A 101 -11.58 7.37 10.95
C ARG A 101 -10.22 7.54 10.30
N GLU A 102 -9.84 6.58 9.49
CA GLU A 102 -8.64 6.56 8.69
C GLU A 102 -8.90 7.07 7.26
N PHE A 103 -8.00 7.93 6.77
CA PHE A 103 -8.01 8.41 5.40
C PHE A 103 -6.62 8.26 4.80
N ALA A 104 -6.51 7.75 3.58
CA ALA A 104 -5.26 7.73 2.84
C ALA A 104 -4.95 9.13 2.29
N GLU A 105 -3.75 9.66 2.55
CA GLU A 105 -3.26 10.83 1.81
C GLU A 105 -2.95 10.38 0.37
N GLU A 106 -3.78 10.80 -0.61
CA GLU A 106 -3.49 10.53 -2.03
C GLU A 106 -2.24 11.31 -2.46
N GLU A 107 -1.10 10.63 -2.50
CA GLU A 107 0.10 11.18 -3.11
C GLU A 107 -0.03 11.24 -4.64
N GLU A 108 -0.59 12.34 -5.16
CA GLU A 108 -0.48 12.75 -6.58
C GLU A 108 0.98 12.94 -7.07
N ARG A 109 1.99 12.61 -6.24
CA ARG A 109 3.35 13.15 -6.31
C ARG A 109 4.46 12.17 -6.69
N TYR A 110 4.14 10.90 -6.94
CA TYR A 110 5.09 9.92 -7.49
C TYR A 110 4.70 9.31 -8.85
N SER A 111 3.61 9.79 -9.48
CA SER A 111 3.23 9.44 -10.87
C SER A 111 4.09 10.14 -11.94
N ARG A 112 5.40 10.29 -11.72
CA ARG A 112 6.35 10.62 -12.78
C ARG A 112 6.92 9.30 -13.34
N PRO A 113 6.80 9.04 -14.65
CA PRO A 113 7.66 8.06 -15.29
C PRO A 113 9.13 8.41 -15.01
N VAL A 114 9.97 7.38 -14.87
CA VAL A 114 11.41 7.60 -15.04
C VAL A 114 11.63 7.77 -16.54
N ASP A 115 11.69 9.02 -17.00
CA ASP A 115 11.96 9.37 -18.39
C ASP A 115 13.38 8.89 -18.78
N GLY A 116 13.43 7.67 -19.32
CA GLY A 116 14.68 7.05 -19.76
C GLY A 116 15.10 7.58 -21.12
N ASN A 117 15.94 8.63 -21.12
CA ASN A 117 16.79 9.19 -22.19
C ASN A 117 17.06 10.68 -21.79
N GLN A 118 18.18 11.34 -22.07
CA GLN A 118 19.42 11.05 -22.81
C GLN A 118 20.47 12.07 -22.27
N ARG A 119 21.80 11.96 -22.38
CA ARG A 119 22.75 11.13 -23.18
C ARG A 119 23.93 10.70 -22.26
N ASP A 120 25.20 10.42 -22.63
CA ASP A 120 26.00 10.39 -23.88
C ASP A 120 26.97 9.21 -23.85
N TYR A 121 27.25 8.61 -25.02
CA TYR A 121 28.43 7.79 -25.31
C TYR A 121 28.62 7.68 -26.83
N ASP A 122 29.32 8.65 -27.43
CA ASP A 122 29.73 8.58 -28.83
C ASP A 122 30.92 7.63 -29.01
N SER A 123 30.74 6.56 -29.79
CA SER A 123 31.79 6.00 -30.65
C SER A 123 31.23 4.94 -31.62
N GLU A 124 30.90 5.43 -32.81
CA GLU A 124 30.95 4.75 -34.12
C GLU A 124 31.15 3.20 -34.16
N ARG A 125 30.20 2.51 -34.81
CA ARG A 125 30.53 1.54 -35.87
C ARG A 125 29.35 1.23 -36.78
N ASN A 126 29.58 1.34 -38.09
CA ASN A 126 28.62 0.95 -39.12
C ASN A 126 28.40 -0.57 -39.16
N ARG A 127 27.19 -1.01 -39.51
CA ARG A 127 26.87 -1.80 -40.73
C ARG A 127 25.39 -2.23 -40.78
N ASP A 128 24.70 -1.69 -41.78
CA ASP A 128 23.90 -2.39 -42.82
C ASP A 128 22.69 -3.29 -42.48
N ASP A 129 21.81 -3.40 -43.48
CA ASP A 129 20.68 -4.33 -43.71
C ASP A 129 19.43 -4.35 -42.80
N ASP A 130 18.38 -3.64 -43.27
CA ASP A 130 17.13 -4.23 -43.76
C ASP A 130 16.43 -5.36 -42.95
N ARG A 131 15.33 -5.02 -42.25
CA ARG A 131 13.94 -5.30 -42.73
C ARG A 131 12.79 -4.86 -41.81
N GLN A 132 11.81 -4.25 -42.48
CA GLN A 132 10.36 -4.17 -42.23
C GLN A 132 9.76 -4.96 -41.04
N GLY A 133 8.99 -4.27 -40.20
CA GLY A 133 8.07 -4.86 -39.21
C GLY A 133 7.02 -3.87 -38.71
N LEU A 134 5.79 -3.97 -39.20
CA LEU A 134 4.64 -3.15 -38.76
C LEU A 134 3.95 -3.73 -37.51
N PHE A 135 2.88 -3.06 -37.05
CA PHE A 135 2.03 -3.34 -35.89
C PHE A 135 2.62 -2.91 -34.52
N GLY A 136 1.87 -2.26 -33.62
CA GLY A 136 0.50 -1.74 -33.74
C GLY A 136 -0.16 -1.50 -32.37
N TYR A 137 -0.42 -0.24 -32.00
CA TYR A 137 -0.96 0.11 -30.67
C TYR A 137 -2.44 -0.31 -30.50
N GLY A 138 -2.67 -1.45 -29.84
CA GLY A 138 -4.00 -1.94 -29.51
C GLY A 138 -4.53 -1.43 -28.17
N LYS A 139 -5.46 -0.46 -28.19
CA LYS A 139 -6.30 -0.15 -27.01
C LYS A 139 -7.11 -1.39 -26.60
N ARG A 140 -7.20 -1.68 -25.30
CA ARG A 140 -8.18 -2.62 -24.74
C ARG A 140 -9.21 -1.85 -23.93
N GLU A 141 -10.43 -1.79 -24.45
CA GLU A 141 -11.57 -1.16 -23.78
C GLU A 141 -12.13 -2.09 -22.69
N LYS A 142 -12.63 -1.52 -21.59
CA LYS A 142 -13.32 -2.26 -20.54
C LYS A 142 -14.68 -2.72 -21.06
N LYS A 143 -15.06 -3.98 -20.79
CA LYS A 143 -16.45 -4.45 -20.89
C LYS A 143 -16.90 -4.99 -19.54
N PHE A 144 -17.86 -4.32 -18.93
CA PHE A 144 -18.72 -4.93 -17.92
C PHE A 144 -19.81 -5.74 -18.64
N CYS A 145 -20.24 -6.84 -18.01
CA CYS A 145 -21.51 -7.48 -18.34
C CYS A 145 -22.47 -7.26 -17.17
N SER A 146 -23.75 -7.10 -17.51
CA SER A 146 -24.90 -7.02 -16.60
C SER A 146 -25.27 -8.38 -16.01
#